data_AF-A0A6L2PWF0-F1
#
_entry.id   AF-A0A6L2PWF0-F1
#
_cell.length_a   1.000
_cell.length_b   1.000
_cell.length_c   1.000
_cell.angle_alpha   90.00
_cell.angle_beta   90.00
_cell.angle_gamma   90.00
#
_symmetry.space_group_name_H-M   'P 1'
#
loop_
_entity.id
_entity.type
_entity.pdbx_description
1 polymer ?
#
loop_
_entity_poly.entity_id
_entity_poly.type
_entity_poly.pdbx_seq_one_letter_code
_entity_poly.pdbx_strand_id
1 'polypeptide(L)'
;YIQCFVARYGVDGHPCVLRTLCEAKERLKPGKSLVEDILHVTFTIPDGQGGAFEAEGYSEPASEDFCKSVGKRCPFSLLEYVLNE
;
A
#
# COMPACT_ATOMS: atom_id res chain seq x y z
N TYR A 1 9.88 -2.47 -10.06
CA TYR A 1 10.21 -1.02 -10.16
C TYR A 1 10.10 -0.29 -8.82
N ILE A 2 9.00 -0.43 -8.05
CA ILE A 2 8.85 0.19 -6.71
C ILE A 2 9.95 -0.21 -5.71
N GLN A 3 10.40 -1.47 -5.74
CA GLN A 3 11.40 -2.00 -4.81
C GLN A 3 12.79 -1.33 -4.92
N CYS A 4 13.16 -0.80 -6.10
CA CYS A 4 14.43 -0.09 -6.29
C CYS A 4 14.40 1.37 -5.79
N PHE A 5 13.24 2.02 -5.77
CA PHE A 5 13.12 3.40 -5.30
C PHE A 5 13.33 3.47 -3.79
N VAL A 6 12.75 2.54 -3.02
CA VAL A 6 12.85 2.52 -1.56
C VAL A 6 14.23 2.06 -1.07
N ALA A 7 14.86 1.11 -1.79
CA ALA A 7 16.23 0.68 -1.50
C ALA A 7 17.26 1.82 -1.61
N ARG A 8 17.00 2.84 -2.45
CA ARG A 8 17.87 4.01 -2.63
C ARG A 8 17.93 4.92 -1.40
N TYR A 9 17.00 4.77 -0.45
CA TYR A 9 16.96 5.48 0.83
C TYR A 9 17.43 4.63 2.02
N GLY A 10 17.96 3.41 1.79
CA GLY A 10 18.42 2.52 2.87
C GLY A 10 17.30 1.90 3.69
N VAL A 11 16.07 1.89 3.15
CA VAL A 11 14.88 1.33 3.80
C VAL A 11 14.49 0.03 3.10
N ASP A 12 14.11 -0.99 3.86
CA ASP A 12 13.49 -2.18 3.29
C ASP A 12 12.18 -1.76 2.61
N GLY A 13 12.10 -1.96 1.30
CA GLY A 13 10.97 -1.53 0.49
C GLY A 13 9.67 -2.25 0.83
N HIS A 14 9.78 -3.47 1.34
CA HIS A 14 8.65 -4.32 1.66
C HIS A 14 7.72 -3.70 2.72
N PRO A 15 8.21 -3.25 3.90
CA PRO A 15 7.42 -2.47 4.85
C PRO A 15 6.70 -1.25 4.27
N CYS A 16 7.32 -0.53 3.32
CA CYS A 16 6.70 0.66 2.73
C CYS A 16 5.57 0.33 1.76
N VAL A 17 5.69 -0.78 1.00
CA VAL A 17 4.59 -1.27 0.18
C VAL A 17 3.43 -1.73 1.08
N LEU A 18 3.73 -2.50 2.13
CA LEU A 18 2.71 -2.93 3.10
C LEU A 18 2.01 -1.75 3.78
N ARG A 19 2.76 -0.71 4.17
CA ARG A 19 2.19 0.55 4.69
C ARG A 19 1.25 1.19 3.68
N THR A 20 1.65 1.26 2.41
CA THR A 20 0.82 1.83 1.34
C THR A 20 -0.49 1.06 1.17
N LEU A 21 -0.45 -0.27 1.24
CA LEU A 21 -1.66 -1.11 1.17
C LEU A 21 -2.61 -0.84 2.35
N CYS A 22 -2.07 -0.70 3.56
CA CYS A 22 -2.84 -0.31 4.74
C CYS A 22 -3.48 1.07 4.58
N GLU A 23 -2.71 2.07 4.15
CA GLU A 23 -3.20 3.43 3.96
C GLU A 23 -4.24 3.50 2.82
N ALA A 24 -4.06 2.71 1.76
CA ALA A 24 -4.98 2.65 0.62
C ALA A 24 -6.38 2.19 1.05
N LYS A 25 -6.44 1.14 1.89
CA LYS A 25 -7.69 0.61 2.45
C LYS A 25 -8.47 1.66 3.25
N GLU A 26 -7.78 2.55 3.95
CA GLU A 26 -8.42 3.57 4.79
C GLU A 26 -8.73 4.87 4.05
N ARG A 27 -7.84 5.31 3.16
CA ARG A 27 -7.86 6.67 2.59
C ARG A 27 -8.46 6.75 1.20
N LEU A 28 -8.33 5.71 0.38
CA LEU A 28 -8.78 5.74 -1.01
C LEU A 28 -10.25 5.33 -1.09
N LYS A 29 -11.09 6.27 -1.52
CA LYS A 29 -12.51 6.03 -1.78
C LYS A 29 -12.77 6.21 -3.27
N PRO A 30 -13.52 5.28 -3.90
CA PRO A 30 -13.86 5.41 -5.30
C PRO A 30 -14.68 6.69 -5.56
N GLY A 31 -14.45 7.33 -6.71
CA GLY A 31 -15.21 8.45 -7.22
C GLY A 31 -14.78 9.83 -6.72
N LYS A 32 -13.67 9.94 -5.98
CA LYS A 32 -13.18 11.25 -5.50
C LYS A 32 -12.30 11.96 -6.53
N SER A 33 -11.45 11.24 -7.24
CA SER A 33 -10.67 11.74 -8.38
C SER A 33 -10.16 10.57 -9.23
N LEU A 34 -9.82 10.83 -10.50
CA LEU A 34 -9.23 9.81 -11.37
C LEU A 34 -7.94 9.22 -10.77
N VAL A 35 -7.12 10.07 -10.13
CA VAL A 35 -5.88 9.64 -9.48
C VAL A 35 -6.19 8.71 -8.30
N GLU A 36 -7.14 9.08 -7.44
CA GLU A 36 -7.54 8.22 -6.31
C GLU A 36 -8.15 6.90 -6.78
N ASP A 37 -8.92 6.90 -7.87
CA ASP A 37 -9.51 5.69 -8.45
C ASP A 37 -8.43 4.75 -9.00
N ILE A 38 -7.44 5.29 -9.71
CA ILE A 38 -6.28 4.52 -10.20
C ILE A 38 -5.51 3.91 -9.03
N LEU A 39 -5.22 4.71 -8.00
CA LEU A 39 -4.50 4.25 -6.81
C LEU A 39 -5.31 3.21 -6.04
N HIS A 40 -6.64 3.37 -5.95
CA HIS A 40 -7.53 2.44 -5.27
C HIS A 40 -7.46 1.08 -5.94
N VAL A 41 -7.58 1.02 -7.27
CA VAL A 41 -7.49 -0.24 -8.02
C VAL A 41 -6.08 -0.85 -7.94
N THR A 42 -5.04 -0.02 -7.94
CA THR A 42 -3.64 -0.49 -7.89
C THR A 42 -3.25 -1.09 -6.54
N PHE A 43 -3.77 -0.53 -5.44
CA PHE A 43 -3.38 -0.88 -4.07
C PHE A 43 -4.46 -1.63 -3.27
N THR A 44 -5.53 -2.06 -3.93
CA THR A 44 -6.54 -2.93 -3.30
C THR A 44 -6.12 -4.39 -3.43
N ILE A 45 -5.99 -5.08 -2.31
CA ILE A 45 -5.83 -6.53 -2.29
C ILE A 45 -7.21 -7.15 -2.55
N PRO A 46 -7.38 -8.00 -3.58
CA PRO A 46 -8.68 -8.57 -3.89
C PRO A 46 -9.14 -9.51 -2.76
N ASP A 47 -10.33 -9.24 -2.20
CA ASP A 47 -11.02 -10.15 -1.27
C ASP A 47 -11.53 -11.38 -2.05
N GLY A 48 -10.65 -12.38 -2.21
CA GLY A 48 -11.00 -13.79 -2.23
C GLY A 48 -11.97 -14.34 -3.29
N GLN A 49 -12.21 -13.70 -4.45
CA GLN A 49 -13.13 -14.26 -5.46
C GLN A 49 -12.67 -14.30 -6.92
N GLY A 50 -11.41 -14.01 -7.24
CA GLY A 50 -10.92 -14.20 -8.61
C GLY A 50 -9.41 -14.25 -8.68
N GLY A 51 -8.88 -15.39 -9.13
CA GLY A 51 -7.48 -15.59 -9.52
C GLY A 51 -6.49 -15.11 -8.46
N ALA A 52 -6.25 -15.93 -7.43
CA ALA A 52 -5.41 -15.59 -6.30
C ALA A 52 -4.08 -14.96 -6.74
N PHE A 53 -3.99 -13.63 -6.60
CA PHE A 53 -2.71 -12.94 -6.59
C PHE A 53 -2.08 -13.27 -5.23
N GLU A 54 -1.52 -14.48 -5.13
CA GLU A 54 -0.70 -14.93 -4.00
C GLU A 54 0.66 -14.25 -4.11
N ALA A 55 0.69 -12.94 -3.89
CA ALA A 55 1.95 -12.27 -3.62
C ALA A 55 2.38 -12.69 -2.21
N GLU A 56 3.23 -13.71 -2.13
CA GLU A 56 3.84 -14.18 -0.88
C GLU A 56 4.35 -12.96 -0.08
N GLY A 57 3.87 -12.81 1.17
CA GLY A 57 4.20 -11.68 2.05
C GLY A 57 3.24 -10.49 2.04
N TYR A 58 2.21 -10.47 1.18
CA TYR A 58 1.24 -9.36 1.07
C TYR A 58 -0.19 -9.72 1.52
N SER A 59 -0.40 -10.88 2.12
CA SER A 59 -1.70 -11.33 2.64
C SER A 59 -2.04 -10.77 4.03
N GLU A 60 -1.02 -10.27 4.74
CA GLU A 60 -1.09 -9.77 6.11
C GLU A 60 -1.70 -8.36 6.33
N PRO A 61 -1.74 -7.42 5.35
CA PRO A 61 -2.34 -6.08 5.49
C PRO A 61 -3.85 -6.05 5.79
N ALA A 62 -4.51 -7.20 5.92
CA ALA A 62 -5.92 -7.25 6.31
C ALA A 62 -6.15 -6.83 7.78
N SER A 63 -5.15 -7.00 8.65
CA SER A 63 -5.24 -6.73 10.09
C SER A 63 -4.82 -5.30 10.46
N GLU A 64 -5.64 -4.64 11.29
CA GLU A 64 -5.35 -3.29 11.81
C GLU A 64 -4.07 -3.27 12.67
N ASP A 65 -3.83 -4.31 13.47
CA ASP A 65 -2.64 -4.43 14.30
C ASP A 65 -1.37 -4.61 13.47
N PHE A 66 -1.48 -5.35 12.36
CA PHE A 66 -0.39 -5.47 11.39
C PHE A 66 -0.06 -4.11 10.78
N CYS A 67 -1.08 -3.37 10.31
CA CYS A 67 -0.92 -2.03 9.76
C CYS A 67 -0.27 -1.05 10.73
N LYS A 68 -0.65 -1.07 12.02
CA LYS A 68 0.00 -0.31 13.08
C LYS A 68 1.48 -0.70 13.26
N SER A 69 1.81 -1.98 13.16
CA SER A 69 3.19 -2.48 13.29
C SER A 69 4.08 -2.08 12.11
N VAL A 70 3.52 -2.09 10.89
CA VAL A 70 4.23 -1.79 9.65
C VAL A 70 4.43 -0.29 9.49
N GLY A 71 3.46 0.54 9.90
CA GLY A 71 3.60 1.99 9.91
C GLY A 71 4.79 2.50 10.72
N LYS A 72 5.24 1.75 11.73
CA LYS A 72 6.45 2.07 12.50
C LYS A 72 7.75 1.74 11.76
N ARG A 73 7.71 0.83 10.79
CA ARG A 73 8.88 0.33 10.04
C ARG A 73 9.15 1.12 8.76
N CYS A 74 8.15 1.79 8.20
CA CYS A 74 8.31 2.71 7.08
C CYS A 74 7.91 4.13 7.49
N PRO A 75 8.79 5.14 7.45
CA PRO A 75 8.45 6.50 7.87
C PRO A 75 7.72 7.31 6.80
N PHE A 76 7.66 6.85 5.55
CA PHE A 76 7.08 7.59 4.42
C PHE A 76 5.70 7.04 3.99
N SER A 77 4.79 7.93 3.61
CA SER A 77 3.53 7.58 2.94
C SER A 77 3.64 7.88 1.45
N LEU A 78 3.49 6.85 0.62
CA LEU A 78 3.44 7.05 -0.84
C LEU A 78 2.16 7.79 -1.25
N LEU A 79 1.04 7.50 -0.61
CA LEU A 79 -0.24 8.14 -0.94
C LEU A 79 -0.21 9.63 -0.60
N GLU A 80 0.40 10.02 0.52
CA GLU A 80 0.56 11.43 0.87
C GLU A 80 1.44 12.16 -0.14
N TYR A 81 2.53 11.54 -0.56
CA TYR A 81 3.41 12.09 -1.58
C TYR A 81 2.68 12.30 -2.92
N VAL A 82 1.90 11.32 -3.38
CA VAL A 82 1.23 11.38 -4.69
C VAL A 82 -0.04 12.25 -4.69
N LEU A 83 -0.78 12.32 -3.58
CA LEU A 83 -2.06 13.03 -3.49
C LEU A 83 -1.95 14.50 -3.04
N ASN A 84 -0.80 14.90 -2.48
CA ASN A 84 -0.55 16.27 -2.05
C ASN A 84 0.46 17.02 -2.95
N GLU A 85 0.69 16.53 -4.18
CA GLU A 85 1.34 17.32 -5.23
C GLU A 85 0.36 18.28 -5.93
#